data_AF-A0A9X1YFV8-F1
#
_entry.id   AF-A0A9X1YFV8-F1
#
_cell.length_a   1.000
_cell.length_b   1.000
_cell.length_c   1.000
_cell.angle_alpha   90.00
_cell.angle_beta   90.00
_cell.angle_gamma   90.00
#
_symmetry.space_group_name_H-M   'P 1'
#
loop_
_entity.id
_entity.type
_entity.pdbx_description
1 polymer ?
#
loop_
_entity_poly.entity_id
_entity_poly.type
_entity_poly.pdbx_seq_one_letter_code
_entity_poly.pdbx_strand_id
1 'polypeptide(L)'
;MTDRWDEALLAGLRAAGEAAYDATTDATRALRGAALGLGDETALLAGMRTVAEMVLAMEALEDAASAHATRLREALLHALDESNGVGVETAHHRVVKADGPAGVHITDPALIPADLMRRPEPVPDKKAIERRLRAGEAVPGAALRNGRPYLRYHPIQR
;
A
#
# COMPACT_ATOMS: atom_id res chain seq x y z
N MET A 1 -0.12 -12.70 -40.58
CA MET A 1 -1.14 -13.10 -39.57
C MET A 1 -0.83 -12.33 -38.29
N THR A 2 -0.74 -11.00 -38.44
CA THR A 2 0.00 -10.09 -37.54
C THR A 2 -0.68 -8.73 -37.59
N ASP A 3 -2.01 -8.75 -37.54
CA ASP A 3 -2.80 -7.53 -37.60
C ASP A 3 -3.95 -7.68 -36.61
N ARG A 4 -4.15 -6.64 -35.81
CA ARG A 4 -4.99 -6.55 -34.61
C ARG A 4 -4.48 -7.29 -33.38
N TRP A 5 -3.63 -6.59 -32.61
CA TRP A 5 -3.98 -6.45 -31.19
C TRP A 5 -5.37 -5.82 -31.15
N ASP A 6 -6.30 -6.39 -30.38
CA ASP A 6 -7.65 -5.85 -30.30
C ASP A 6 -7.57 -4.35 -29.97
N GLU A 7 -8.23 -3.52 -30.77
CA GLU A 7 -8.23 -2.07 -30.56
C GLU A 7 -8.78 -1.73 -29.17
N ALA A 8 -9.68 -2.58 -28.66
CA ALA A 8 -10.16 -2.53 -27.28
C ALA A 8 -9.05 -2.76 -26.25
N LEU A 9 -8.15 -3.73 -26.47
CA LEU A 9 -7.03 -4.02 -25.57
C LEU A 9 -6.07 -2.82 -25.49
N LEU A 10 -5.70 -2.27 -26.65
CA LEU A 10 -4.82 -1.11 -26.72
C LEU A 10 -5.47 0.14 -26.12
N ALA A 11 -6.78 0.33 -26.33
CA ALA A 11 -7.54 1.40 -25.70
C ALA A 11 -7.57 1.25 -24.17
N GLY A 12 -7.77 0.04 -23.65
CA GLY A 12 -7.76 -0.24 -22.21
C GLY A 12 -6.41 0.06 -21.56
N LEU A 13 -5.29 -0.37 -22.18
CA LEU A 13 -3.95 -0.06 -21.69
C LEU A 13 -3.66 1.45 -21.70
N ARG A 14 -4.09 2.17 -22.75
CA ARG A 14 -3.93 3.64 -22.82
C ARG A 14 -4.75 4.35 -21.74
N ALA A 15 -6.02 3.98 -21.57
CA ALA A 15 -6.87 4.57 -20.55
C ALA A 15 -6.32 4.34 -19.14
N ALA A 16 -5.78 3.15 -18.86
CA ALA A 16 -5.10 2.87 -17.60
C ALA A 16 -3.85 3.74 -17.40
N GLY A 17 -3.08 3.99 -18.47
CA GLY A 17 -1.93 4.90 -18.46
C GLY A 17 -2.29 6.37 -18.26
N GLU A 18 -3.31 6.87 -18.94
CA GLU A 18 -3.80 8.25 -18.83
C GLU A 18 -4.35 8.52 -17.42
N ALA A 19 -5.19 7.62 -16.89
CA ALA A 19 -5.66 7.70 -15.53
C ALA A 19 -4.52 7.67 -14.49
N ALA A 20 -3.42 6.95 -14.78
CA ALA A 20 -2.22 6.97 -13.95
C ALA A 20 -1.46 8.29 -13.98
N TYR A 21 -1.45 8.95 -15.13
CA TYR A 21 -0.80 10.24 -15.31
C TYR A 21 -1.56 11.37 -14.61
N ASP A 22 -2.88 11.44 -14.74
CA ASP A 22 -3.67 12.56 -14.22
C ASP A 22 -3.65 12.67 -12.70
N ALA A 23 -3.91 11.57 -12.01
CA ALA A 23 -3.97 11.57 -10.54
C ALA A 23 -2.59 11.75 -9.88
N THR A 24 -1.51 11.22 -10.48
CA THR A 24 -0.15 11.52 -10.01
C THR A 24 0.24 12.97 -10.29
N THR A 25 -0.22 13.54 -11.41
CA THR A 25 -0.03 14.96 -11.72
C THR A 25 -0.75 15.85 -10.73
N ASP A 26 -1.98 15.51 -10.33
CA ASP A 26 -2.75 16.26 -9.34
C ASP A 26 -2.08 16.25 -7.96
N ALA A 27 -1.62 15.08 -7.49
CA ALA A 27 -0.87 14.97 -6.24
C ALA A 27 0.48 15.72 -6.31
N THR A 28 1.17 15.66 -7.44
CA THR A 28 2.42 16.41 -7.68
C THR A 28 2.20 17.92 -7.64
N ARG A 29 1.05 18.39 -8.17
CA ARG A 29 0.69 19.81 -8.11
C ARG A 29 0.45 20.27 -6.67
N ALA A 30 -0.20 19.44 -5.85
CA ALA A 30 -0.39 19.72 -4.43
C ALA A 30 0.95 19.82 -3.68
N LEU A 31 1.86 18.86 -3.90
CA LEU A 31 3.21 18.88 -3.33
C LEU A 31 3.99 20.13 -3.75
N ARG A 32 3.96 20.48 -5.03
CA ARG A 32 4.62 21.68 -5.56
C ARG A 32 4.07 22.95 -4.91
N GLY A 33 2.75 23.04 -4.74
CA GLY A 33 2.10 24.16 -4.05
C GLY A 33 2.62 24.34 -2.63
N ALA A 34 2.63 23.25 -1.86
CA ALA A 34 3.17 23.26 -0.50
C ALA A 34 4.67 23.64 -0.47
N ALA A 35 5.48 23.08 -1.37
CA ALA A 35 6.92 23.37 -1.43
C ALA A 35 7.22 24.85 -1.77
N LEU A 36 6.42 25.50 -2.61
CA LEU A 36 6.56 26.92 -2.91
C LEU A 36 6.28 27.81 -1.69
N GLY A 37 5.45 27.35 -0.75
CA GLY A 37 5.19 28.04 0.52
C GLY A 37 6.40 28.12 1.46
N LEU A 38 7.44 27.30 1.26
CA LEU A 38 8.66 27.35 2.08
C LEU A 38 9.45 28.64 1.91
N GLY A 39 9.27 29.34 0.79
CA GLY A 39 9.97 30.59 0.49
C GLY A 39 9.38 31.83 1.18
N ASP A 40 8.20 31.71 1.80
CA ASP A 40 7.38 32.87 2.15
C ASP A 40 7.25 33.18 3.65
N GLU A 41 7.91 32.46 4.58
CA GLU A 41 7.65 32.68 6.01
C GLU A 41 8.88 32.74 6.94
N THR A 42 9.08 33.92 7.53
CA THR A 42 10.00 34.19 8.65
C THR A 42 9.38 33.88 10.04
N ALA A 43 8.24 33.18 10.11
CA ALA A 43 7.59 32.78 11.36
C ALA A 43 7.51 31.24 11.52
N LEU A 44 7.99 30.72 12.66
CA LEU A 44 8.15 29.29 12.94
C LEU A 44 6.89 28.43 12.72
N LEU A 45 5.73 28.86 13.23
CA LEU A 45 4.47 28.12 13.13
C LEU A 45 4.03 27.89 11.69
N ALA A 46 4.46 28.77 10.83
CA ALA A 46 3.95 28.94 9.51
C ALA A 46 4.76 28.06 8.54
N GLY A 47 6.09 28.03 8.73
CA GLY A 47 6.94 26.96 8.21
C GLY A 47 6.55 25.55 8.69
N MET A 48 6.14 25.38 9.97
CA MET A 48 5.65 24.08 10.48
C MET A 48 4.38 23.61 9.74
N ARG A 49 3.45 24.53 9.46
CA ARG A 49 2.24 24.24 8.66
C ARG A 49 2.61 23.81 7.25
N THR A 50 3.52 24.52 6.59
CA THR A 50 4.01 24.16 5.25
C THR A 50 4.61 22.76 5.21
N VAL A 51 5.44 22.40 6.20
CA VAL A 51 6.00 21.05 6.29
C VAL A 51 4.90 20.00 6.48
N ALA A 52 3.87 20.27 7.29
CA ALA A 52 2.74 19.36 7.45
C ALA A 52 1.95 19.17 6.14
N GLU A 53 1.72 20.26 5.38
CA GLU A 53 1.08 20.20 4.05
C GLU A 53 1.91 19.39 3.05
N MET A 54 3.23 19.50 3.08
CA MET A 54 4.12 18.69 2.25
C MET A 54 4.03 17.19 2.59
N VAL A 55 3.98 16.84 3.88
CA VAL A 55 3.84 15.44 4.29
C VAL A 55 2.53 14.85 3.77
N LEU A 56 1.42 15.55 3.94
CA LEU A 56 0.11 15.11 3.44
C LEU A 56 0.09 14.98 1.91
N ALA A 57 0.75 15.91 1.19
CA ALA A 57 0.86 15.83 -0.26
C ALA A 57 1.73 14.65 -0.73
N MET A 58 2.80 14.32 -0.01
CA MET A 58 3.64 13.15 -0.29
C MET A 58 2.88 11.84 -0.05
N GLU A 59 2.13 11.73 1.04
CA GLU A 59 1.29 10.56 1.33
C GLU A 59 0.22 10.38 0.23
N ALA A 60 -0.42 11.47 -0.20
CA ALA A 60 -1.38 11.41 -1.31
C ALA A 60 -0.74 10.97 -2.64
N LEU A 61 0.51 11.39 -2.90
CA LEU A 61 1.27 10.95 -4.07
C LEU A 61 1.63 9.46 -3.99
N GLU A 62 2.04 8.97 -2.81
CA GLU A 62 2.34 7.55 -2.58
C GLU A 62 1.09 6.68 -2.80
N ASP A 63 -0.04 7.06 -2.19
CA ASP A 63 -1.32 6.37 -2.33
C ASP A 63 -1.77 6.30 -3.79
N ALA A 64 -1.70 7.44 -4.50
CA ALA A 64 -2.00 7.50 -5.92
C ALA A 64 -1.08 6.54 -6.70
N ALA A 65 0.24 6.70 -6.56
CA ALA A 65 1.22 5.89 -7.29
C ALA A 65 1.04 4.37 -7.03
N SER A 66 0.77 3.98 -5.78
CA SER A 66 0.51 2.59 -5.40
C SER A 66 -0.76 2.03 -6.05
N ALA A 67 -1.86 2.77 -5.97
CA ALA A 67 -3.14 2.38 -6.58
C ALA A 67 -3.01 2.26 -8.11
N HIS A 68 -2.25 3.16 -8.76
CA HIS A 68 -2.01 3.11 -10.20
C HIS A 68 -1.09 1.97 -10.60
N ALA A 69 -0.01 1.73 -9.86
CA ALA A 69 0.87 0.60 -10.11
C ALA A 69 0.10 -0.73 -10.03
N THR A 70 -0.89 -0.82 -9.15
CA THR A 70 -1.81 -1.98 -9.07
C THR A 70 -2.64 -2.11 -10.35
N ARG A 71 -3.35 -1.05 -10.76
CA ARG A 71 -4.17 -1.05 -11.98
C ARG A 71 -3.37 -1.36 -13.26
N LEU A 72 -2.18 -0.80 -13.40
CA LEU A 72 -1.31 -1.05 -14.56
C LEU A 72 -0.82 -2.50 -14.60
N ARG A 73 -0.51 -3.10 -13.44
CA ARG A 73 -0.17 -4.53 -13.36
C ARG A 73 -1.34 -5.41 -13.75
N GLU A 74 -2.55 -5.09 -13.28
CA GLU A 74 -3.77 -5.82 -13.65
C GLU A 74 -4.05 -5.73 -15.15
N ALA A 75 -3.96 -4.53 -15.72
CA ALA A 75 -4.16 -4.32 -17.16
C ALA A 75 -3.11 -5.06 -18.01
N LEU A 76 -1.85 -5.03 -17.60
CA LEU A 76 -0.77 -5.77 -18.26
C LEU A 76 -0.98 -7.29 -18.15
N LEU A 77 -1.38 -7.79 -16.98
CA LEU A 77 -1.67 -9.20 -16.77
C LEU A 77 -2.83 -9.66 -17.66
N HIS A 78 -3.91 -8.88 -17.72
CA HIS A 78 -5.05 -9.15 -18.59
C HIS A 78 -4.64 -9.19 -20.07
N ALA A 79 -3.80 -8.24 -20.52
CA ALA A 79 -3.29 -8.24 -21.89
C ALA A 79 -2.40 -9.46 -22.18
N LEU A 80 -1.56 -9.88 -21.24
CA LEU A 80 -0.76 -11.10 -21.36
C LEU A 80 -1.65 -12.35 -21.43
N ASP A 81 -2.75 -12.41 -20.67
CA ASP A 81 -3.70 -13.52 -20.70
C ASP A 81 -4.41 -13.62 -22.05
N GLU A 82 -4.96 -12.51 -22.56
CA GLU A 82 -5.66 -12.50 -23.85
C GLU A 82 -4.73 -12.82 -25.02
N SER A 83 -3.45 -12.41 -24.94
CA SER A 83 -2.47 -12.66 -25.99
C SER A 83 -1.75 -14.01 -25.85
N ASN A 84 -2.05 -14.81 -24.84
CA ASN A 84 -1.24 -15.97 -24.42
C ASN A 84 0.25 -15.63 -24.25
N GLY A 85 0.55 -14.40 -23.82
CA GLY A 85 1.90 -13.91 -23.54
C GLY A 85 2.39 -14.34 -22.17
N VAL A 86 3.71 -14.58 -22.06
CA VAL A 86 4.36 -14.96 -20.79
C VAL A 86 5.12 -13.80 -20.13
N GLY A 87 5.26 -12.67 -20.82
CA GLY A 87 5.93 -11.48 -20.31
C GLY A 87 6.29 -10.48 -21.39
N VAL A 88 6.82 -9.33 -20.96
CA VAL A 88 7.25 -8.21 -21.80
C VAL A 88 8.62 -7.72 -21.32
N GLU A 89 9.47 -7.34 -22.27
CA GLU A 89 10.75 -6.69 -22.00
C GLU A 89 10.65 -5.18 -22.18
N THR A 90 11.33 -4.44 -21.31
CA THR A 90 11.51 -2.99 -21.38
C THR A 90 13.00 -2.69 -21.50
N ALA A 91 13.37 -1.41 -21.65
CA ALA A 91 14.78 -1.01 -21.72
C ALA A 91 15.60 -1.42 -20.48
N HIS A 92 14.97 -1.62 -19.32
CA HIS A 92 15.67 -1.82 -18.04
C HIS A 92 15.21 -3.06 -17.26
N HIS A 93 14.05 -3.62 -17.59
CA HIS A 93 13.42 -4.70 -16.83
C HIS A 93 12.68 -5.68 -17.73
N ARG A 94 12.58 -6.93 -17.29
CA ARG A 94 11.65 -7.92 -17.84
C ARG A 94 10.52 -8.15 -16.84
N VAL A 95 9.28 -8.00 -17.30
CA VAL A 95 8.08 -8.28 -16.52
C VAL A 95 7.48 -9.57 -17.03
N VAL A 96 7.37 -10.58 -16.18
CA VAL A 96 6.82 -11.89 -16.57
C VAL A 96 5.55 -12.18 -15.80
N LYS A 97 4.60 -12.85 -16.46
CA LYS A 97 3.50 -13.52 -15.77
C LYS A 97 4.10 -14.73 -15.05
N ALA A 98 3.95 -14.77 -13.74
CA ALA A 98 4.37 -15.89 -12.92
C ALA A 98 3.14 -16.56 -12.31
N ASP A 99 3.16 -17.89 -12.26
CA ASP A 99 2.15 -18.60 -11.50
C ASP A 99 2.34 -18.32 -10.01
N GLY A 100 1.21 -18.22 -9.30
CA GLY A 100 1.24 -18.16 -7.84
C GLY A 100 1.97 -19.39 -7.29
N PRO A 101 2.72 -19.27 -6.18
CA PRO A 101 3.38 -20.42 -5.59
C PRO A 101 2.34 -21.50 -5.26
N ALA A 102 2.69 -22.76 -5.53
CA ALA A 102 1.82 -23.88 -5.21
C ALA A 102 1.46 -23.87 -3.71
N GLY A 103 0.16 -23.69 -3.43
CA GLY A 103 -0.38 -23.66 -2.08
C GLY A 103 -1.15 -24.94 -1.76
N VAL A 104 -1.11 -25.37 -0.50
CA VAL A 104 -1.98 -26.45 -0.03
C VAL A 104 -3.40 -25.91 0.08
N HIS A 105 -4.30 -26.40 -0.77
CA HIS A 105 -5.73 -26.12 -0.67
C HIS A 105 -6.39 -27.17 0.25
N ILE A 106 -6.77 -26.74 1.45
CA ILE A 106 -7.47 -27.59 2.42
C ILE A 106 -8.96 -27.58 2.07
N THR A 107 -9.47 -28.71 1.59
CA THR A 107 -10.89 -28.87 1.25
C THR A 107 -11.75 -29.22 2.46
N ASP A 108 -11.22 -30.04 3.37
CA ASP A 108 -11.86 -30.37 4.65
C ASP A 108 -10.80 -30.43 5.78
N PRO A 109 -10.78 -29.42 6.67
CA PRO A 109 -9.85 -29.40 7.81
C PRO A 109 -10.03 -30.55 8.80
N ALA A 110 -11.25 -31.12 8.93
CA ALA A 110 -11.53 -32.15 9.92
C ALA A 110 -10.91 -33.52 9.55
N LEU A 111 -10.60 -33.71 8.27
CA LEU A 111 -9.92 -34.91 7.76
C LEU A 111 -8.39 -34.82 7.86
N ILE A 112 -7.84 -33.66 8.24
CA ILE A 112 -6.39 -33.49 8.36
C ILE A 112 -5.91 -34.20 9.64
N PRO A 113 -4.93 -35.12 9.51
CA PRO A 113 -4.29 -35.76 10.67
C PRO A 113 -3.76 -34.75 11.68
N ALA A 114 -3.95 -35.04 12.97
CA ALA A 114 -3.61 -34.12 14.07
C ALA A 114 -2.11 -33.79 14.18
N ASP A 115 -1.23 -34.63 13.62
CA ASP A 115 0.22 -34.41 13.50
C ASP A 115 0.59 -33.41 12.41
N LEU A 116 -0.29 -33.20 11.42
CA LEU A 116 -0.16 -32.15 10.39
C LEU A 116 -0.82 -30.83 10.83
N MET A 117 -1.47 -30.81 11.99
CA MET A 117 -2.06 -29.60 12.58
C MET A 117 -1.09 -28.92 13.56
N ARG A 118 -0.97 -27.60 13.45
CA ARG A 118 -0.23 -26.82 14.46
C ARG A 118 -1.09 -26.67 15.71
N ARG A 119 -0.54 -27.03 16.86
CA ARG A 119 -1.08 -26.64 18.16
C ARG A 119 -0.46 -25.29 18.53
N PRO A 120 -1.25 -24.21 18.65
CA PRO A 120 -0.68 -22.94 19.05
C PRO A 120 -0.13 -23.04 20.48
N GLU A 121 1.09 -22.59 20.68
CA GLU A 121 1.65 -22.36 22.02
C GLU A 121 0.78 -21.30 22.74
N PRO A 122 0.59 -21.39 24.07
CA PRO A 122 -0.06 -20.32 24.84
C PRO A 122 0.59 -18.96 24.57
N VAL A 123 -0.22 -18.03 24.05
CA VAL A 123 0.19 -16.64 23.79
C VAL A 123 -0.22 -15.72 24.95
N PRO A 124 0.63 -14.77 25.37
CA PRO A 124 0.26 -13.82 26.42
C PRO A 124 -0.96 -12.97 26.04
N ASP A 125 -1.96 -12.94 26.92
CA ASP A 125 -3.11 -12.04 26.77
C ASP A 125 -2.70 -10.60 27.11
N LYS A 126 -2.25 -9.87 26.09
CA LYS A 126 -1.79 -8.48 26.23
C LYS A 126 -2.87 -7.55 26.80
N LYS A 127 -4.16 -7.79 26.54
CA LYS A 127 -5.24 -6.93 27.05
C LYS A 127 -5.46 -7.17 28.55
N ALA A 128 -5.44 -8.44 28.98
CA ALA A 128 -5.50 -8.76 30.40
C ALA A 128 -4.27 -8.22 31.15
N ILE A 129 -3.08 -8.41 30.57
CA ILE A 129 -1.82 -7.88 31.12
C ILE A 129 -1.87 -6.35 31.22
N GLU A 130 -2.26 -5.66 30.15
CA GLU A 130 -2.39 -4.21 30.13
C GLU A 130 -3.40 -3.72 31.18
N ARG A 131 -4.57 -4.37 31.29
CA ARG A 131 -5.59 -4.02 32.29
C ARG A 131 -5.03 -4.11 33.71
N ARG A 132 -4.30 -5.19 34.03
CA ARG A 132 -3.67 -5.37 35.35
C ARG A 132 -2.59 -4.32 35.62
N LEU A 133 -1.70 -4.08 34.64
CA LEU A 133 -0.67 -3.05 34.76
C LEU A 133 -1.26 -1.64 34.92
N ARG A 134 -2.35 -1.32 34.20
CA ARG A 134 -3.07 -0.03 34.35
C ARG A 134 -3.81 0.09 35.67
N ALA A 135 -4.22 -1.03 36.27
CA ALA A 135 -4.80 -1.08 37.62
C ALA A 135 -3.75 -0.94 38.74
N GLY A 136 -2.46 -0.83 38.39
CA GLY A 136 -1.36 -0.72 39.35
C GLY A 136 -0.87 -2.07 39.87
N GLU A 137 -1.34 -3.19 39.32
CA GLU A 137 -0.85 -4.52 39.68
C GLU A 137 0.46 -4.84 38.96
N ALA A 138 1.38 -5.52 39.65
CA ALA A 138 2.59 -6.05 39.03
C ALA A 138 2.28 -7.32 38.22
N VAL A 139 2.72 -7.34 36.96
CA VAL A 139 2.72 -8.55 36.11
C VAL A 139 4.18 -8.92 35.81
N PRO A 140 4.71 -10.01 36.40
CA PRO A 140 6.08 -10.45 36.12
C PRO A 140 6.32 -10.63 34.61
N GLY A 141 7.39 -10.05 34.10
CA GLY A 141 7.74 -10.11 32.68
C GLY A 141 7.03 -9.10 31.77
N ALA A 142 6.20 -8.19 32.31
CA ALA A 142 5.54 -7.15 31.53
C ALA A 142 5.60 -5.77 32.20
N ALA A 143 5.71 -4.71 31.38
CA ALA A 143 5.69 -3.33 31.83
C ALA A 143 5.01 -2.43 30.79
N LEU A 144 4.36 -1.35 31.24
CA LEU A 144 3.87 -0.32 30.35
C LEU A 144 5.05 0.55 29.87
N ARG A 145 5.08 0.79 28.56
CA ARG A 145 6.05 1.68 27.93
C ARG A 145 5.36 2.45 26.81
N ASN A 146 5.66 3.74 26.73
CA ASN A 146 5.23 4.56 25.60
C ASN A 146 6.10 4.28 24.37
N GLY A 147 5.45 4.16 23.21
CA GLY A 147 6.12 4.13 21.92
C GLY A 147 6.82 5.45 21.60
N ARG A 148 7.53 5.49 20.47
CA ARG A 148 8.03 6.76 19.94
C ARG A 148 6.83 7.64 19.55
N PRO A 149 6.88 8.97 19.81
CA PRO A 149 5.89 9.89 19.26
C PRO A 149 5.82 9.76 17.74
N TYR A 150 4.62 9.87 17.18
CA TYR A 150 4.36 9.86 15.74
C TYR A 150 3.29 10.88 15.40
N LEU A 151 3.25 11.33 14.16
CA LEU A 151 2.22 12.24 13.67
C LEU A 151 0.94 11.46 13.37
N ARG A 152 -0.20 12.02 13.76
CA ARG A 152 -1.53 11.51 13.41
C ARG A 152 -2.34 12.64 12.82
N TYR A 153 -2.95 12.39 11.67
CA TYR A 153 -3.75 13.38 10.95
C TYR A 153 -5.23 13.06 11.13
N HIS A 154 -6.03 14.10 11.34
CA HIS A 154 -7.48 14.01 11.42
C HIS A 154 -8.09 15.04 10.45
N PRO A 155 -9.08 14.66 9.63
CA PRO A 155 -9.77 15.63 8.80
C PRO A 155 -10.50 16.65 9.68
N ILE A 156 -10.33 17.94 9.38
CA ILE A 156 -11.08 19.01 10.05
C ILE A 156 -12.49 19.00 9.47
N GLN A 157 -13.49 18.64 10.28
CA GLN A 157 -14.88 18.86 9.92
C GLN A 157 -15.12 20.38 9.90
N ARG A 158 -15.46 20.93 8.73
CA ARG A 158 -15.86 22.32 8.54
C ARG A 158 -17.38 22.43 8.53
#